data_AF-A0A4P5UDR0-F1
#
_entry.id   AF-A0A4P5UDR0-F1
#
_cell.length_a   1.000
_cell.length_b   1.000
_cell.length_c   1.000
_cell.angle_alpha   90.00
_cell.angle_beta   90.00
_cell.angle_gamma   90.00
#
_symmetry.space_group_name_H-M   'P 1'
#
loop_
_entity.id
_entity.type
_entity.pdbx_description
1 polymer ?
#
loop_
_entity_poly.entity_id
_entity_poly.type
_entity_poly.pdbx_seq_one_letter_code
_entity_poly.pdbx_strand_id
1 'polypeptide(L)'
;MSTHHDLQAKTLFDSFLQKARASTLKGHDGSAKLVQTRASKAFPSPDAAFYDEEKKWTISCEFKPETETKRGILTGLGQCVSYLQDASMSYLAIPDKVEGFDIGGYLESIFEVQIKNKLPIGLIVYENSDPSSFFIKVPVSVAPKEVKGGRGGAERYWAKMQDMPVELCLTLLKYFYDFGGKPGNDANEIFAMFWDKEILCDLEMIHTLDNPTTWRFHYHYNIDYKPLVKIKSKLMEKVLVSEITIATALEELRIKTDSRALGVDNYAISVRKNLLTCLYHLNLVSNDGQLLEDGLNFYTVGHRYGFNSKPAVDEFTRLMLMNGQHLSLILDLDRFCRTSTFESGGGPKDEAAWLRKFVEHYDNLGKIKWAKTRRKKEGQNEQLKYELIFWNNFDLRIKKAHAPYSFNWERITRLIG
;
A
#
# COMPACT_ATOMS: atom_id res chain seq x y z
N MET A 1 -15.77 -11.85 4.78
CA MET A 1 -15.53 -12.19 6.21
C MET A 1 -14.38 -13.22 6.37
N SER A 2 -13.17 -12.68 6.51
CA SER A 2 -11.91 -13.31 6.99
C SER A 2 -11.45 -12.61 8.30
N THR A 3 -12.40 -11.98 9.00
CA THR A 3 -12.09 -10.87 9.92
C THR A 3 -11.44 -11.31 11.23
N HIS A 4 -11.71 -12.53 11.72
CA HIS A 4 -11.10 -13.01 12.97
C HIS A 4 -9.63 -13.41 12.76
N HIS A 5 -9.36 -14.19 11.72
CA HIS A 5 -7.99 -14.54 11.29
C HIS A 5 -7.14 -13.29 11.08
N ASP A 6 -7.61 -12.36 10.26
CA ASP A 6 -6.86 -11.16 9.89
C ASP A 6 -6.64 -10.25 11.12
N LEU A 7 -7.60 -10.21 12.06
CA LEU A 7 -7.46 -9.46 13.30
C LEU A 7 -6.44 -10.09 14.25
N GLN A 8 -6.43 -11.42 14.40
CA GLN A 8 -5.45 -12.11 15.23
C GLN A 8 -4.04 -11.98 14.65
N ALA A 9 -3.89 -12.21 13.33
CA ALA A 9 -2.64 -12.01 12.62
C ALA A 9 -2.11 -10.58 12.81
N LYS A 10 -2.97 -9.58 12.59
CA LYS A 10 -2.62 -8.17 12.82
C LYS A 10 -2.19 -7.90 14.25
N THR A 11 -2.93 -8.42 15.23
CA THR A 11 -2.63 -8.23 16.67
C THR A 11 -1.25 -8.78 17.02
N LEU A 12 -0.94 -10.00 16.56
CA LEU A 12 0.36 -10.63 16.78
C LEU A 12 1.48 -9.86 16.10
N PHE A 13 1.32 -9.52 14.81
CA PHE A 13 2.37 -8.89 14.02
C PHE A 13 2.60 -7.42 14.36
N ASP A 14 1.58 -6.69 14.83
CA ASP A 14 1.76 -5.36 15.41
C ASP A 14 2.57 -5.44 16.72
N SER A 15 2.27 -6.41 17.58
CA SER A 15 3.04 -6.68 18.81
C SER A 15 4.48 -7.11 18.51
N PHE A 16 4.68 -7.96 17.49
CA PHE A 16 6.00 -8.33 16.96
C PHE A 16 6.81 -7.11 16.56
N LEU A 17 6.25 -6.26 15.70
CA LEU A 17 6.95 -5.08 15.21
C LEU A 17 7.30 -4.11 16.34
N GLN A 18 6.36 -3.89 17.28
CA GLN A 18 6.59 -3.04 18.45
C GLN A 18 7.73 -3.58 19.33
N LYS A 19 7.69 -4.86 19.69
CA LYS A 19 8.72 -5.49 20.54
C LYS A 19 10.08 -5.52 19.84
N ALA A 20 10.11 -5.79 18.53
CA ALA A 20 11.32 -5.79 17.71
C ALA A 20 11.96 -4.40 17.65
N ARG A 21 11.17 -3.34 17.35
CA ARG A 21 11.67 -1.96 17.28
C ARG A 21 12.15 -1.43 18.62
N ALA A 22 11.55 -1.88 19.72
CA ALA A 22 11.99 -1.56 21.07
C ALA A 22 13.21 -2.39 21.54
N SER A 23 13.74 -3.30 20.69
CA SER A 23 14.81 -4.24 21.05
C SER A 23 14.48 -5.10 22.28
N THR A 24 13.20 -5.39 22.50
CA THR A 24 12.71 -6.22 23.62
C THR A 24 12.33 -7.63 23.18
N LEU A 25 12.27 -7.88 21.86
CA LEU A 25 11.90 -9.17 21.30
C LEU A 25 13.07 -10.17 21.34
N LYS A 26 13.09 -11.02 22.35
CA LYS A 26 14.08 -12.11 22.46
C LYS A 26 13.93 -13.11 21.30
N GLY A 27 15.04 -13.53 20.71
CA GLY A 27 15.08 -14.51 19.61
C GLY A 27 14.91 -13.90 18.20
N HIS A 28 14.78 -12.58 18.10
CA HIS A 28 14.83 -11.85 16.84
C HIS A 28 16.10 -10.99 16.77
N ASP A 29 16.89 -11.14 15.71
CA ASP A 29 18.08 -10.33 15.46
C ASP A 29 17.80 -9.20 14.46
N GLY A 30 16.59 -8.64 14.40
CA GLY A 30 16.33 -7.45 13.59
C GLY A 30 16.81 -6.17 14.26
N SER A 31 16.89 -5.09 13.49
CA SER A 31 17.20 -3.75 13.98
C SER A 31 15.95 -2.98 14.42
N ALA A 32 16.17 -1.89 15.16
CA ALA A 32 15.11 -0.93 15.50
C ALA A 32 14.52 -0.20 14.27
N LYS A 33 15.11 -0.37 13.07
CA LYS A 33 14.63 0.19 11.80
C LYS A 33 13.77 -0.78 11.00
N LEU A 34 13.21 -1.80 11.66
CA LEU A 34 12.21 -2.68 11.07
C LEU A 34 10.92 -1.90 10.78
N VAL A 35 10.38 -2.02 9.57
CA VAL A 35 9.11 -1.39 9.17
C VAL A 35 8.16 -2.41 8.57
N GLN A 36 6.86 -2.20 8.75
CA GLN A 36 5.84 -3.02 8.09
C GLN A 36 5.72 -2.62 6.63
N THR A 37 5.72 -3.61 5.74
CA THR A 37 5.50 -3.42 4.31
C THR A 37 4.24 -4.13 3.87
N ARG A 38 3.81 -3.86 2.63
CA ARG A 38 2.70 -4.59 2.03
C ARG A 38 3.10 -6.05 1.80
N ALA A 39 2.35 -6.98 2.38
CA ALA A 39 2.47 -8.40 2.06
C ALA A 39 2.08 -8.66 0.60
N SER A 40 2.80 -9.57 -0.07
CA SER A 40 2.42 -9.98 -1.42
C SER A 40 1.05 -10.62 -1.42
N LYS A 41 0.20 -10.27 -2.38
CA LYS A 41 -1.02 -11.03 -2.71
C LYS A 41 -0.80 -12.00 -3.87
N ALA A 42 0.33 -11.88 -4.59
CA ALA A 42 0.76 -12.88 -5.55
C ALA A 42 1.37 -14.07 -4.81
N PHE A 43 1.17 -15.28 -5.34
CA PHE A 43 1.73 -16.50 -4.78
C PHE A 43 3.27 -16.47 -4.83
N PRO A 44 3.98 -16.82 -3.74
CA PRO A 44 3.45 -17.16 -2.41
C PRO A 44 3.05 -15.90 -1.61
N SER A 45 1.86 -15.92 -0.99
CA SER A 45 1.19 -14.74 -0.39
C SER A 45 1.25 -14.78 1.15
N PRO A 46 2.24 -14.14 1.81
CA PRO A 46 2.34 -14.13 3.27
C PRO A 46 1.23 -13.30 3.93
N ASP A 47 0.96 -13.59 5.20
CA ASP A 47 -0.01 -12.84 6.02
C ASP A 47 0.53 -11.48 6.46
N ALA A 48 1.84 -11.40 6.72
CA ALA A 48 2.53 -10.15 7.01
C ALA A 48 3.92 -10.11 6.37
N ALA A 49 4.39 -8.90 6.09
CA ALA A 49 5.73 -8.65 5.59
C ALA A 49 6.37 -7.46 6.29
N PHE A 50 7.68 -7.55 6.51
CA PHE A 50 8.50 -6.49 7.08
C PHE A 50 9.77 -6.30 6.28
N TYR A 51 10.35 -5.11 6.41
CA TYR A 51 11.65 -4.78 5.86
C TYR A 51 12.53 -4.14 6.92
N ASP A 52 13.72 -4.70 7.12
CA ASP A 52 14.74 -4.11 7.98
C ASP A 52 15.59 -3.13 7.18
N GLU A 53 15.41 -1.83 7.40
CA GLU A 53 16.13 -0.82 6.63
C GLU A 53 17.64 -0.79 6.92
N GLU A 54 18.09 -1.27 8.07
CA GLU A 54 19.49 -1.30 8.45
C GLU A 54 20.18 -2.54 7.87
N LYS A 55 19.60 -3.71 8.12
CA LYS A 55 20.17 -5.00 7.71
C LYS A 55 19.82 -5.40 6.27
N LYS A 56 18.91 -4.66 5.61
CA LYS A 56 18.41 -4.92 4.25
C LYS A 56 17.73 -6.29 4.12
N TRP A 57 17.05 -6.71 5.18
CA TRP A 57 16.36 -8.00 5.20
C TRP A 57 14.88 -7.83 4.88
N THR A 58 14.36 -8.70 4.01
CA THR A 58 12.93 -8.88 3.80
C THR A 58 12.45 -10.04 4.66
N ILE A 59 11.40 -9.82 5.44
CA ILE A 59 10.85 -10.82 6.36
C ILE A 59 9.42 -11.11 5.95
N SER A 60 9.08 -12.37 5.71
CA SER A 60 7.70 -12.81 5.42
C SER A 60 7.18 -13.71 6.54
N CYS A 61 5.94 -13.49 6.96
CA CYS A 61 5.35 -14.23 8.06
C CYS A 61 4.07 -14.92 7.63
N GLU A 62 3.94 -16.19 8.05
CA GLU A 62 2.70 -16.95 8.01
C GLU A 62 2.06 -16.92 9.40
N PHE A 63 0.75 -16.74 9.46
CA PHE A 63 -0.04 -16.87 10.67
C PHE A 63 -1.04 -18.01 10.50
N LYS A 64 -1.22 -18.82 11.53
CA LYS A 64 -2.30 -19.80 11.62
C LYS A 64 -3.11 -19.58 12.89
N PRO A 65 -4.45 -19.55 12.83
CA PRO A 65 -5.33 -19.36 13.97
C PRO A 65 -5.46 -20.66 14.78
N GLU A 66 -5.98 -20.56 16.01
CA GLU A 66 -6.32 -21.73 16.83
C GLU A 66 -7.41 -22.63 16.24
N THR A 67 -8.24 -22.09 15.35
CA THR A 67 -9.28 -22.82 14.63
C THR A 67 -8.74 -23.61 13.44
N GLU A 68 -7.44 -23.51 13.15
CA GLU A 68 -6.79 -24.27 12.08
C GLU A 68 -6.64 -25.74 12.47
N THR A 69 -6.45 -26.61 11.47
CA THR A 69 -6.15 -28.02 11.67
C THR A 69 -4.65 -28.26 11.84
N LYS A 70 -4.25 -29.37 12.49
CA LYS A 70 -2.83 -29.78 12.55
C LYS A 70 -2.17 -29.90 11.16
N ARG A 71 -2.95 -30.30 10.16
CA ARG A 71 -2.51 -30.35 8.76
C ARG A 71 -2.26 -28.95 8.22
N GLY A 72 -3.18 -28.01 8.44
CA GLY A 72 -3.02 -26.61 8.02
C GLY A 72 -1.80 -25.94 8.66
N ILE A 73 -1.49 -26.27 9.91
CA ILE A 73 -0.26 -25.82 10.58
C ILE A 73 1.00 -26.31 9.85
N LEU A 74 1.05 -27.59 9.46
CA LEU A 74 2.17 -28.14 8.68
C LEU A 74 2.25 -27.54 7.27
N THR A 75 1.11 -27.23 6.65
CA THR A 75 1.08 -26.48 5.39
C THR A 75 1.70 -25.09 5.57
N GLY A 76 1.46 -24.43 6.70
CA GLY A 76 2.10 -23.15 7.06
C GLY A 76 3.62 -23.21 7.06
N LEU A 77 4.21 -24.31 7.56
CA LEU A 77 5.66 -24.51 7.47
C LEU A 77 6.14 -24.59 6.01
N GLY A 78 5.41 -25.31 5.16
CA GLY A 78 5.69 -25.36 3.72
C GLY A 78 5.64 -23.98 3.07
N GLN A 79 4.65 -23.16 3.42
CA GLN A 79 4.52 -21.78 2.95
C GLN A 79 5.74 -20.93 3.39
N CYS A 80 6.17 -21.04 4.64
CA CYS A 80 7.37 -20.36 5.13
C CYS A 80 8.63 -20.73 4.35
N VAL A 81 8.79 -22.00 3.95
CA VAL A 81 9.89 -22.43 3.07
C VAL A 81 9.77 -21.76 1.70
N SER A 82 8.58 -21.73 1.10
CA SER A 82 8.35 -21.07 -0.19
C SER A 82 8.66 -19.56 -0.15
N TYR A 83 8.36 -18.88 0.95
CA TYR A 83 8.68 -17.44 1.09
C TYR A 83 10.16 -17.11 0.96
N LEU A 84 11.06 -18.07 1.25
CA LEU A 84 12.51 -17.85 1.15
C LEU A 84 13.01 -17.66 -0.29
N GLN A 85 12.15 -17.83 -1.31
CA GLN A 85 12.48 -17.44 -2.68
C GLN A 85 12.65 -15.93 -2.81
N ASP A 86 11.82 -15.15 -2.10
CA ASP A 86 11.77 -13.68 -2.21
C ASP A 86 12.05 -12.95 -0.88
N ALA A 87 12.20 -13.68 0.23
CA ALA A 87 12.46 -13.15 1.55
C ALA A 87 13.82 -13.62 2.12
N SER A 88 14.46 -12.75 2.90
CA SER A 88 15.71 -13.05 3.60
C SER A 88 15.53 -14.07 4.72
N MET A 89 14.35 -14.05 5.36
CA MET A 89 13.92 -15.02 6.37
C MET A 89 12.40 -15.09 6.40
N SER A 90 11.87 -16.13 7.05
CA SER A 90 10.44 -16.23 7.33
C SER A 90 10.13 -16.65 8.77
N TYR A 91 8.91 -16.34 9.21
CA TYR A 91 8.40 -16.79 10.50
C TYR A 91 7.08 -17.53 10.31
N LEU A 92 6.93 -18.65 11.01
CA LEU A 92 5.65 -19.32 11.22
C LEU A 92 5.12 -18.94 12.59
N ALA A 93 3.95 -18.30 12.65
CA ALA A 93 3.26 -17.95 13.89
C ALA A 93 2.05 -18.87 14.10
N ILE A 94 2.07 -19.64 15.19
CA ILE A 94 1.06 -20.64 15.53
C ILE A 94 0.59 -20.51 16.98
N PRO A 95 -0.63 -20.97 17.30
CA PRO A 95 -1.11 -21.05 18.68
C PRO A 95 -0.30 -22.10 19.47
N ASP A 96 -0.37 -22.04 20.80
CA ASP A 96 0.20 -23.09 21.65
C ASP A 96 -0.54 -24.44 21.48
N LYS A 97 -1.86 -24.37 21.26
CA LYS A 97 -2.72 -25.55 21.10
C LYS A 97 -3.64 -25.45 19.90
N VAL A 98 -3.85 -26.60 19.27
CA VAL A 98 -4.84 -26.82 18.21
C VAL A 98 -5.57 -28.12 18.50
N GLU A 99 -6.90 -28.12 18.48
CA GLU A 99 -7.71 -29.31 18.75
C GLU A 99 -7.32 -30.03 20.08
N GLY A 100 -6.95 -29.24 21.10
CA GLY A 100 -6.48 -29.74 22.41
C GLY A 100 -5.07 -30.36 22.41
N PHE A 101 -4.38 -30.38 21.28
CA PHE A 101 -3.02 -30.89 21.14
C PHE A 101 -1.99 -29.77 21.29
N ASP A 102 -0.89 -30.04 22.00
CA ASP A 102 0.27 -29.16 22.13
C ASP A 102 1.05 -29.08 20.81
N ILE A 103 0.51 -28.28 19.89
CA ILE A 103 1.09 -28.08 18.57
C ILE A 103 2.37 -27.23 18.64
N GLY A 104 2.45 -26.33 19.64
CA GLY A 104 3.63 -25.51 19.91
C GLY A 104 4.85 -26.37 20.24
N GLY A 105 4.72 -27.26 21.23
CA GLY A 105 5.80 -28.18 21.61
C GLY A 105 6.17 -29.17 20.51
N TYR A 106 5.16 -29.67 19.78
CA TYR A 106 5.40 -30.54 18.62
C TYR A 106 6.22 -29.83 17.52
N LEU A 107 5.84 -28.63 17.10
CA LEU A 107 6.60 -27.89 16.09
C LEU A 107 7.95 -27.42 16.60
N GLU A 108 8.09 -27.07 17.88
CA GLU A 108 9.38 -26.74 18.48
C GLU A 108 10.38 -27.90 18.28
N SER A 109 9.95 -29.13 18.53
CA SER A 109 10.79 -30.33 18.30
C SER A 109 11.19 -30.52 16.83
N ILE A 110 10.27 -30.27 15.90
CA ILE A 110 10.55 -30.34 14.45
C ILE A 110 11.53 -29.24 14.05
N PHE A 111 11.31 -28.01 14.52
CA PHE A 111 12.17 -26.89 14.19
C PHE A 111 13.59 -27.09 14.70
N GLU A 112 13.75 -27.55 15.94
CA GLU A 112 15.07 -27.81 16.53
C GLU A 112 15.86 -28.88 15.76
N VAL A 113 15.22 -29.94 15.27
CA VAL A 113 15.90 -31.05 14.57
C VAL A 113 16.04 -30.81 13.06
N GLN A 114 15.00 -30.26 12.42
CA GLN A 114 14.89 -30.22 10.96
C GLN A 114 15.15 -28.86 10.35
N ILE A 115 14.91 -27.76 11.07
CA ILE A 115 14.93 -26.40 10.50
C ILE A 115 16.14 -25.60 10.98
N LYS A 116 16.39 -25.63 12.30
CA LYS A 116 17.46 -24.89 12.96
C LYS A 116 18.80 -25.22 12.31
N ASN A 117 19.56 -24.16 12.02
CA ASN A 117 20.85 -24.17 11.34
C ASN A 117 20.81 -24.68 9.87
N LYS A 118 19.64 -24.99 9.32
CA LYS A 118 19.47 -25.44 7.93
C LYS A 118 18.74 -24.41 7.08
N LEU A 119 17.68 -23.80 7.61
CA LEU A 119 16.88 -22.79 6.91
C LEU A 119 16.70 -21.53 7.77
N PRO A 120 16.64 -20.33 7.15
CA PRO A 120 16.39 -19.07 7.86
C PRO A 120 14.90 -18.90 8.19
N ILE A 121 14.35 -19.83 8.99
CA ILE A 121 12.94 -19.84 9.40
C ILE A 121 12.86 -19.87 10.93
N GLY A 122 12.06 -18.98 11.51
CA GLY A 122 11.78 -18.95 12.95
C GLY A 122 10.37 -19.43 13.30
N LEU A 123 10.21 -19.92 14.52
CA LEU A 123 8.92 -20.34 15.08
C LEU A 123 8.45 -19.36 16.15
N ILE A 124 7.29 -18.75 15.92
CA ILE A 124 6.56 -17.95 16.90
C ILE A 124 5.41 -18.80 17.44
N VAL A 125 5.30 -18.91 18.76
CA VAL A 125 4.17 -19.55 19.44
C VAL A 125 3.46 -18.51 20.29
N TYR A 126 2.17 -18.33 20.06
CA TYR A 126 1.31 -17.39 20.79
C TYR A 126 0.31 -18.11 21.69
N GLU A 127 -0.14 -17.45 22.75
CA GLU A 127 -1.17 -17.97 23.64
C GLU A 127 -2.53 -17.90 22.95
N ASN A 128 -3.27 -19.01 22.92
CA ASN A 128 -4.58 -19.09 22.27
C ASN A 128 -5.55 -17.96 22.68
N SER A 129 -5.52 -17.56 23.95
CA SER A 129 -6.35 -16.49 24.52
C SER A 129 -5.93 -15.07 24.13
N ASP A 130 -4.67 -14.87 23.74
CA ASP A 130 -4.13 -13.55 23.40
C ASP A 130 -2.97 -13.65 22.39
N PRO A 131 -3.23 -13.40 21.09
CA PRO A 131 -2.19 -13.40 20.06
C PRO A 131 -1.06 -12.37 20.27
N SER A 132 -1.27 -11.36 21.12
CA SER A 132 -0.22 -10.37 21.44
C SER A 132 0.81 -10.91 22.45
N SER A 133 0.43 -11.95 23.21
CA SER A 133 1.31 -12.72 24.08
C SER A 133 1.91 -13.90 23.31
N PHE A 134 3.20 -13.81 23.02
CA PHE A 134 3.90 -14.81 22.22
C PHE A 134 5.40 -14.86 22.55
N PHE A 135 6.02 -15.97 22.16
CA PHE A 135 7.47 -16.18 22.22
C PHE A 135 8.00 -16.65 20.87
N ILE A 136 9.21 -16.19 20.51
CA ILE A 136 10.01 -16.86 19.48
C ILE A 136 10.63 -18.09 20.14
N LYS A 137 10.01 -19.26 19.92
CA LYS A 137 10.45 -20.54 20.50
C LYS A 137 11.73 -21.02 19.85
N VAL A 138 11.78 -20.97 18.52
CA VAL A 138 13.00 -21.28 17.76
C VAL A 138 13.38 -20.05 16.93
N PRO A 139 14.51 -19.39 17.26
CA PRO A 139 14.95 -18.21 16.51
C PRO A 139 15.50 -18.61 15.14
N VAL A 140 15.52 -17.63 14.23
CA VAL A 140 16.23 -17.77 12.95
C VAL A 140 17.73 -17.88 13.26
N SER A 141 18.31 -19.06 13.02
CA SER A 141 19.73 -19.32 13.35
C SER A 141 20.66 -19.36 12.15
N VAL A 142 20.11 -19.43 10.93
CA VAL A 142 20.88 -19.28 9.69
C VAL A 142 20.95 -17.81 9.34
N ALA A 143 22.16 -17.32 9.02
CA ALA A 143 22.38 -15.96 8.59
C ALA A 143 21.46 -15.60 7.39
N PRO A 144 20.58 -14.60 7.53
CA PRO A 144 19.69 -14.19 6.45
C PRO A 144 20.48 -13.64 5.27
N LYS A 145 20.06 -13.97 4.05
CA LYS A 145 20.68 -13.43 2.83
C LYS A 145 19.88 -12.23 2.35
N GLU A 146 20.57 -11.19 1.89
CA GLU A 146 19.92 -10.13 1.13
C GLU A 146 19.41 -10.72 -0.19
N VAL A 147 18.11 -10.56 -0.44
CA VAL A 147 17.49 -11.05 -1.68
C VAL A 147 17.63 -9.98 -2.75
N LYS A 148 18.58 -10.18 -3.68
CA LYS A 148 18.74 -9.30 -4.85
C LYS A 148 17.60 -9.55 -5.83
N GLY A 149 16.72 -8.56 -6.01
CA GLY A 149 15.57 -8.64 -6.92
C GLY A 149 14.21 -8.79 -6.25
N GLY A 150 14.17 -9.15 -4.95
CA GLY A 150 12.96 -9.02 -4.14
C GLY A 150 12.58 -7.55 -3.97
N ARG A 151 11.30 -7.24 -3.69
CA ARG A 151 10.76 -5.87 -3.51
C ARG A 151 11.72 -5.00 -2.71
N GLY A 152 12.53 -4.22 -3.42
CA GLY A 152 13.70 -3.57 -2.85
C GLY A 152 13.29 -2.35 -2.03
N GLY A 153 13.32 -2.50 -0.71
CA GLY A 153 13.18 -1.40 0.23
C GLY A 153 11.84 -1.34 0.97
N ALA A 154 11.77 -0.44 1.95
CA ALA A 154 10.56 -0.14 2.70
C ALA A 154 9.45 0.33 1.75
N GLU A 155 8.54 -0.55 1.32
CA GLU A 155 7.29 -0.17 0.65
C GLU A 155 6.30 0.43 1.65
N ARG A 156 5.27 1.12 1.16
CA ARG A 156 4.19 1.59 2.04
C ARG A 156 3.33 0.41 2.45
N TYR A 157 2.90 0.38 3.71
CA TYR A 157 1.96 -0.62 4.22
C TYR A 157 0.58 -0.52 3.55
N TRP A 158 0.14 0.69 3.19
CA TRP A 158 -1.13 0.94 2.47
C TRP A 158 -0.92 1.64 1.13
N ALA A 159 -1.92 1.54 0.25
CA ALA A 159 -1.91 2.16 -1.07
C ALA A 159 -1.98 3.68 -0.97
N LYS A 160 -1.20 4.38 -1.78
CA LYS A 160 -1.29 5.84 -1.90
C LYS A 160 -1.85 6.21 -3.26
N MET A 161 -3.10 6.68 -3.30
CA MET A 161 -3.69 7.25 -4.49
C MET A 161 -3.53 8.77 -4.48
N GLN A 162 -2.76 9.35 -5.39
CA GLN A 162 -2.62 10.79 -5.48
C GLN A 162 -3.77 11.41 -6.26
N ASP A 163 -4.92 11.58 -5.61
CA ASP A 163 -6.08 12.38 -6.07
C ASP A 163 -6.31 12.35 -7.60
N MET A 164 -6.70 11.19 -8.12
CA MET A 164 -6.95 10.96 -9.54
C MET A 164 -8.37 10.42 -9.77
N PRO A 165 -8.97 10.66 -10.96
CA PRO A 165 -10.26 10.07 -11.31
C PRO A 165 -10.25 8.54 -11.38
N VAL A 166 -11.35 7.91 -10.96
CA VAL A 166 -11.59 6.47 -11.16
C VAL A 166 -11.63 6.12 -12.65
N GLU A 167 -12.25 6.99 -13.45
CA GLU A 167 -12.31 6.87 -14.90
C GLU A 167 -10.93 6.78 -15.53
N LEU A 168 -9.98 7.59 -15.05
CA LEU A 168 -8.60 7.58 -15.52
C LEU A 168 -7.94 6.21 -15.26
N CYS A 169 -8.13 5.66 -14.05
CA CYS A 169 -7.62 4.34 -13.71
C CYS A 169 -8.21 3.25 -14.62
N LEU A 170 -9.52 3.26 -14.86
CA LEU A 170 -10.18 2.29 -15.74
C LEU A 170 -9.74 2.40 -17.20
N THR A 171 -9.56 3.62 -17.70
CA THR A 171 -9.00 3.82 -19.05
C THR A 171 -7.58 3.29 -19.13
N LEU A 172 -6.73 3.49 -18.12
CA LEU A 172 -5.42 2.87 -18.12
C LEU A 172 -5.51 1.32 -18.07
N LEU A 173 -6.42 0.74 -17.30
CA LEU A 173 -6.63 -0.71 -17.29
C LEU A 173 -7.12 -1.25 -18.63
N LYS A 174 -7.89 -0.47 -19.41
CA LYS A 174 -8.22 -0.82 -20.79
C LYS A 174 -6.97 -1.00 -21.64
N TYR A 175 -5.97 -0.13 -21.48
CA TYR A 175 -4.71 -0.27 -22.22
C TYR A 175 -3.94 -1.51 -21.78
N PHE A 176 -3.93 -1.84 -20.49
CA PHE A 176 -3.37 -3.11 -20.02
C PHE A 176 -4.12 -4.33 -20.59
N TYR A 177 -5.45 -4.26 -20.71
CA TYR A 177 -6.25 -5.30 -21.35
C TYR A 177 -5.91 -5.46 -22.84
N ASP A 178 -5.82 -4.35 -23.58
CA ASP A 178 -5.62 -4.37 -25.02
C ASP A 178 -4.17 -4.69 -25.43
N PHE A 179 -3.19 -4.30 -24.61
CA PHE A 179 -1.77 -4.31 -24.97
C PHE A 179 -0.88 -5.17 -24.07
N GLY A 180 -1.37 -5.58 -22.89
CA GLY A 180 -0.62 -6.40 -21.94
C GLY A 180 -0.26 -7.78 -22.50
N GLY A 181 0.90 -8.29 -22.09
CA GLY A 181 1.42 -9.60 -22.52
C GLY A 181 1.91 -9.65 -23.98
N LYS A 182 1.79 -8.56 -24.74
CA LYS A 182 2.36 -8.46 -26.10
C LYS A 182 3.87 -8.21 -26.02
N PRO A 183 4.69 -8.83 -26.90
CA PRO A 183 6.13 -8.60 -26.91
C PRO A 183 6.50 -7.12 -27.01
N GLY A 184 7.36 -6.64 -26.10
CA GLY A 184 7.81 -5.24 -26.05
C GLY A 184 6.92 -4.29 -25.25
N ASN A 185 5.73 -4.72 -24.81
CA ASN A 185 4.81 -3.88 -24.04
C ASN A 185 4.90 -4.15 -22.54
N ASP A 186 5.88 -3.55 -21.87
CA ASP A 186 5.90 -3.51 -20.42
C ASP A 186 4.91 -2.47 -19.86
N ALA A 187 4.76 -2.43 -18.53
CA ALA A 187 3.85 -1.48 -17.89
C ALA A 187 4.21 0.00 -18.13
N ASN A 188 5.49 0.31 -18.38
CA ASN A 188 5.94 1.67 -18.66
C ASN A 188 5.56 2.11 -20.07
N GLU A 189 5.71 1.22 -21.06
CA GLU A 189 5.32 1.50 -22.44
C GLU A 189 3.80 1.58 -22.57
N ILE A 190 3.06 0.70 -21.90
CA ILE A 190 1.59 0.78 -21.85
C ILE A 190 1.12 2.10 -21.26
N PHE A 191 1.75 2.54 -20.17
CA PHE A 191 1.47 3.87 -19.61
C PHE A 191 1.79 4.99 -20.60
N ALA A 192 2.91 4.91 -21.32
CA ALA A 192 3.30 5.95 -22.27
C ALA A 192 2.31 6.05 -23.46
N MET A 193 1.84 4.92 -23.98
CA MET A 193 0.76 4.88 -24.98
C MET A 193 -0.53 5.51 -24.47
N PHE A 194 -0.92 5.21 -23.21
CA PHE A 194 -2.05 5.85 -22.55
C PHE A 194 -1.83 7.36 -22.41
N TRP A 195 -0.66 7.78 -21.92
CA TRP A 195 -0.35 9.17 -21.64
C TRP A 195 -0.43 10.05 -22.89
N ASP A 196 0.22 9.63 -23.98
CA ASP A 196 0.26 10.39 -25.23
C ASP A 196 -1.13 10.56 -25.84
N LYS A 197 -1.90 9.47 -25.85
CA LYS A 197 -3.23 9.46 -26.48
C LYS A 197 -4.31 10.12 -25.61
N GLU A 198 -4.32 9.81 -24.32
CA GLU A 198 -5.44 10.10 -23.43
C GLU A 198 -5.23 11.40 -22.64
N ILE A 199 -4.00 11.65 -22.19
CA ILE A 199 -3.66 12.82 -21.37
C ILE A 199 -3.14 13.97 -22.25
N LEU A 200 -2.34 13.67 -23.27
CA LEU A 200 -1.82 14.68 -24.19
C LEU A 200 -2.71 14.89 -25.43
N CYS A 201 -3.82 14.14 -25.53
CA CYS A 201 -4.77 14.19 -26.64
C CYS A 201 -4.09 14.02 -28.00
N ASP A 202 -3.47 12.86 -28.22
CA ASP A 202 -2.65 12.57 -29.40
C ASP A 202 -1.55 13.63 -29.62
N LEU A 203 -0.90 14.02 -28.52
CA LEU A 203 0.17 15.03 -28.45
C LEU A 203 -0.23 16.49 -28.76
N GLU A 204 -1.50 16.79 -29.06
CA GLU A 204 -1.94 18.17 -29.33
C GLU A 204 -1.68 19.13 -28.15
N MET A 205 -1.78 18.62 -26.91
CA MET A 205 -1.61 19.45 -25.72
C MET A 205 -0.19 20.01 -25.54
N ILE A 206 0.83 19.45 -26.17
CA ILE A 206 2.24 19.90 -26.06
C ILE A 206 2.64 20.90 -27.15
N HIS A 207 1.73 21.21 -28.08
CA HIS A 207 1.94 22.19 -29.15
C HIS A 207 1.42 23.59 -28.81
N THR A 208 0.71 23.74 -27.70
CA THR A 208 0.16 25.02 -27.23
C THR A 208 0.26 25.16 -25.70
N LEU A 209 0.41 26.40 -25.24
CA LEU A 209 0.29 26.76 -23.82
C LEU A 209 -1.18 27.00 -23.39
N ASP A 210 -2.11 27.03 -24.35
CA ASP A 210 -3.53 27.16 -24.04
C ASP A 210 -4.08 25.87 -23.43
N ASN A 211 -5.10 26.04 -22.58
CA ASN A 211 -5.83 24.93 -22.00
C ASN A 211 -7.07 24.63 -22.84
N PRO A 212 -7.46 23.35 -23.00
CA PRO A 212 -8.69 23.00 -23.68
C PRO A 212 -9.91 23.53 -22.92
N THR A 213 -10.99 23.78 -23.65
CA THR A 213 -12.28 24.22 -23.10
C THR A 213 -13.04 23.09 -22.40
N THR A 214 -12.80 21.84 -22.81
CA THR A 214 -13.38 20.63 -22.22
C THR A 214 -12.30 19.62 -21.88
N TRP A 215 -12.43 18.97 -20.72
CA TRP A 215 -11.48 17.95 -20.25
C TRP A 215 -12.08 16.55 -20.43
N ARG A 216 -11.22 15.57 -20.74
CA ARG A 216 -11.66 14.19 -20.99
C ARG A 216 -12.09 13.47 -19.73
N PHE A 217 -11.33 13.65 -18.65
CA PHE A 217 -11.50 12.91 -17.40
C PHE A 217 -12.13 13.80 -16.34
N HIS A 218 -12.96 13.20 -15.50
CA HIS A 218 -13.65 13.91 -14.43
C HIS A 218 -13.52 13.18 -13.10
N TYR A 219 -13.27 13.93 -12.03
CA TYR A 219 -13.40 13.43 -10.67
C TYR A 219 -14.84 13.03 -10.36
N HIS A 220 -15.01 12.34 -9.23
CA HIS A 220 -16.32 12.14 -8.64
C HIS A 220 -17.01 13.51 -8.47
N TYR A 221 -18.32 13.57 -8.72
CA TYR A 221 -19.12 14.82 -8.84
C TYR A 221 -18.89 15.65 -10.10
N ASN A 222 -18.31 15.07 -11.16
CA ASN A 222 -18.22 15.69 -12.49
C ASN A 222 -17.34 16.96 -12.54
N ILE A 223 -16.30 17.00 -11.70
CA ILE A 223 -15.29 18.06 -11.70
C ILE A 223 -14.18 17.69 -12.68
N ASP A 224 -13.85 18.55 -13.64
CA ASP A 224 -12.77 18.33 -14.60
C ASP A 224 -11.42 17.96 -13.95
N TYR A 225 -10.76 16.93 -14.48
CA TYR A 225 -9.36 16.63 -14.19
C TYR A 225 -8.43 17.41 -15.13
N LYS A 226 -7.61 18.29 -14.56
CA LYS A 226 -6.80 19.28 -15.29
C LYS A 226 -5.29 19.10 -15.08
N PRO A 227 -4.66 18.04 -15.62
CA PRO A 227 -3.29 17.64 -15.27
C PRO A 227 -2.23 18.69 -15.65
N LEU A 228 -2.42 19.43 -16.75
CA LEU A 228 -1.38 20.32 -17.30
C LEU A 228 -1.57 21.81 -16.99
N VAL A 229 -2.72 22.21 -16.44
CA VAL A 229 -3.05 23.64 -16.23
C VAL A 229 -1.97 24.36 -15.46
N LYS A 230 -1.53 23.80 -14.32
CA LYS A 230 -0.52 24.44 -13.47
C LYS A 230 0.84 24.59 -14.16
N ILE A 231 1.21 23.66 -15.03
CA ILE A 231 2.49 23.72 -15.77
C ILE A 231 2.38 24.77 -16.87
N LYS A 232 1.30 24.73 -17.66
CA LYS A 232 1.02 25.68 -18.73
C LYS A 232 0.91 27.11 -18.23
N SER A 233 0.16 27.36 -17.16
CA SER A 233 0.02 28.70 -16.56
C SER A 233 1.36 29.27 -16.11
N LYS A 234 2.21 28.49 -15.44
CA LYS A 234 3.54 28.94 -15.02
C LYS A 234 4.46 29.27 -16.19
N LEU A 235 4.40 28.48 -17.26
CA LEU A 235 5.18 28.75 -18.47
C LEU A 235 4.66 30.00 -19.18
N MET A 236 3.34 30.18 -19.23
CA MET A 236 2.72 31.39 -19.79
C MET A 236 3.10 32.64 -18.98
N GLU A 237 3.10 32.58 -17.65
CA GLU A 237 3.57 33.67 -16.80
C GLU A 237 4.99 34.10 -17.16
N LYS A 238 5.92 33.15 -17.35
CA LYS A 238 7.30 33.43 -17.77
C LYS A 238 7.40 34.08 -19.15
N VAL A 239 6.54 33.66 -20.08
CA VAL A 239 6.45 34.27 -21.42
C VAL A 239 5.94 35.71 -21.33
N LEU A 240 4.90 35.95 -20.53
CA LEU A 240 4.30 37.28 -20.37
C LEU A 240 5.28 38.30 -19.75
N VAL A 241 6.15 37.86 -18.84
CA VAL A 241 7.22 38.71 -18.28
C VAL A 241 8.50 38.72 -19.13
N SER A 242 8.47 38.14 -20.33
CA SER A 242 9.60 38.05 -21.27
C SER A 242 10.86 37.36 -20.70
N GLU A 243 10.71 36.48 -19.69
CA GLU A 243 11.81 35.66 -19.15
C GLU A 243 12.25 34.60 -20.18
N ILE A 244 11.30 34.04 -20.92
CA ILE A 244 11.52 33.04 -21.97
C ILE A 244 10.63 33.32 -23.19
N THR A 245 11.03 32.79 -24.35
CA THR A 245 10.20 32.84 -25.56
C THR A 245 9.10 31.78 -25.53
N ILE A 246 8.04 31.94 -26.34
CA ILE A 246 7.01 30.90 -26.53
C ILE A 246 7.63 29.58 -26.98
N ALA A 247 8.59 29.61 -27.92
CA ALA A 247 9.25 28.40 -28.40
C ALA A 247 10.00 27.66 -27.28
N THR A 248 10.72 28.41 -26.44
CA THR A 248 11.41 27.86 -25.25
C THR A 248 10.40 27.27 -24.26
N ALA A 249 9.28 27.94 -24.02
CA ALA A 249 8.24 27.47 -23.12
C ALA A 249 7.58 26.17 -23.62
N LEU A 250 7.33 26.04 -24.91
CA LEU A 250 6.80 24.81 -25.52
C LEU A 250 7.80 23.66 -25.43
N GLU A 251 9.10 23.92 -25.61
CA GLU A 251 10.13 22.89 -25.43
C GLU A 251 10.23 22.45 -23.95
N GLU A 252 10.18 23.39 -23.00
CA GLU A 252 10.09 23.05 -21.58
C GLU A 252 8.85 22.21 -21.25
N LEU A 253 7.70 22.52 -21.87
CA LEU A 253 6.48 21.73 -21.70
C LEU A 253 6.71 20.28 -22.17
N ARG A 254 7.26 20.10 -23.37
CA ARG A 254 7.58 18.78 -23.94
C ARG A 254 8.48 17.96 -23.02
N ILE A 255 9.58 18.54 -22.54
CA ILE A 255 10.50 17.89 -21.60
C ILE A 255 9.80 17.50 -20.30
N LYS A 256 8.92 18.37 -19.78
CA LYS A 256 8.18 18.10 -18.54
C LYS A 256 7.15 16.98 -18.70
N THR A 257 6.58 16.82 -19.90
CA THR A 257 5.50 15.85 -20.20
C THR A 257 5.96 14.58 -20.91
N ASP A 258 7.25 14.44 -21.20
CA ASP A 258 7.80 13.23 -21.84
C ASP A 258 7.76 12.03 -20.87
N SER A 259 6.86 11.07 -21.11
CA SER A 259 6.73 9.86 -20.29
C SER A 259 7.81 8.79 -20.56
N ARG A 260 8.64 8.97 -21.60
CA ARG A 260 9.71 8.05 -22.01
C ARG A 260 11.12 8.56 -21.68
N ALA A 261 11.25 9.76 -21.14
CA ALA A 261 12.52 10.32 -20.71
C ALA A 261 13.28 9.38 -19.76
N LEU A 262 14.50 8.98 -20.13
CA LEU A 262 15.36 8.11 -19.35
C LEU A 262 16.19 8.92 -18.35
N GLY A 263 16.21 8.49 -17.08
CA GLY A 263 17.05 9.12 -16.05
C GLY A 263 16.61 10.50 -15.58
N VAL A 264 15.43 10.99 -16.02
CA VAL A 264 14.89 12.30 -15.64
C VAL A 264 13.65 12.12 -14.75
N ASP A 265 13.54 12.94 -13.70
CA ASP A 265 12.33 13.02 -12.89
C ASP A 265 11.50 14.22 -13.34
N ASN A 266 10.57 13.99 -14.27
CA ASN A 266 9.65 15.00 -14.79
C ASN A 266 8.20 14.76 -14.33
N TYR A 267 7.26 15.58 -14.82
CA TYR A 267 5.86 15.49 -14.39
C TYR A 267 5.22 14.16 -14.84
N ALA A 268 5.38 13.77 -16.10
CA ALA A 268 4.82 12.54 -16.63
C ALA A 268 5.36 11.29 -15.89
N ILE A 269 6.67 11.24 -15.63
CA ILE A 269 7.32 10.18 -14.87
C ILE A 269 6.81 10.13 -13.42
N SER A 270 6.57 11.28 -12.79
CA SER A 270 5.95 11.34 -11.46
C SER A 270 4.53 10.77 -11.46
N VAL A 271 3.69 11.18 -12.43
CA VAL A 271 2.33 10.65 -12.57
C VAL A 271 2.34 9.14 -12.81
N ARG A 272 3.20 8.65 -13.71
CA ARG A 272 3.41 7.21 -13.96
C ARG A 272 3.74 6.46 -12.69
N LYS A 273 4.75 6.90 -11.94
CA LYS A 273 5.18 6.27 -10.69
C LYS A 273 4.01 6.18 -9.71
N ASN A 274 3.23 7.24 -9.55
CA ASN A 274 2.11 7.27 -8.62
C ASN A 274 0.96 6.34 -9.04
N LEU A 275 0.56 6.37 -10.32
CA LEU A 275 -0.50 5.50 -10.84
C LEU A 275 -0.11 4.04 -10.78
N LEU A 276 1.02 3.67 -11.39
CA LEU A 276 1.45 2.28 -11.45
C LEU A 276 1.68 1.71 -10.06
N THR A 277 2.31 2.46 -9.14
CA THR A 277 2.48 2.01 -7.74
C THR A 277 1.14 1.73 -7.07
N CYS A 278 0.12 2.56 -7.31
CA CYS A 278 -1.22 2.34 -6.78
C CYS A 278 -1.85 1.08 -7.41
N LEU A 279 -1.80 0.91 -8.73
CA LEU A 279 -2.36 -0.27 -9.40
C LEU A 279 -1.65 -1.58 -8.97
N TYR A 280 -0.33 -1.56 -8.81
CA TYR A 280 0.44 -2.67 -8.25
C TYR A 280 0.01 -2.98 -6.81
N HIS A 281 -0.18 -1.95 -5.98
CA HIS A 281 -0.66 -2.10 -4.60
C HIS A 281 -2.07 -2.71 -4.55
N LEU A 282 -2.93 -2.36 -5.49
CA LEU A 282 -4.27 -2.89 -5.59
C LEU A 282 -4.34 -4.28 -6.24
N ASN A 283 -3.20 -4.83 -6.69
CA ASN A 283 -3.11 -6.11 -7.39
C ASN A 283 -3.88 -6.12 -8.73
N LEU A 284 -3.95 -4.98 -9.41
CA LEU A 284 -4.72 -4.85 -10.66
C LEU A 284 -3.86 -5.21 -11.88
N VAL A 285 -2.57 -4.94 -11.81
CA VAL A 285 -1.60 -5.23 -12.88
C VAL A 285 -0.30 -5.75 -12.26
N SER A 286 0.43 -6.54 -13.03
CA SER A 286 1.76 -7.02 -12.68
C SER A 286 2.87 -6.08 -13.20
N ASN A 287 4.09 -6.27 -12.72
CA ASN A 287 5.24 -5.46 -13.13
C ASN A 287 5.62 -5.63 -14.62
N ASP A 288 5.33 -6.79 -15.20
CA ASP A 288 5.52 -7.10 -16.62
C ASP A 288 4.36 -6.62 -17.50
N GLY A 289 3.40 -5.89 -16.93
CA GLY A 289 2.30 -5.27 -17.67
C GLY A 289 1.15 -6.20 -18.01
N GLN A 290 0.97 -7.30 -17.27
CA GLN A 290 -0.22 -8.13 -17.38
C GLN A 290 -1.35 -7.61 -16.50
N LEU A 291 -2.57 -7.71 -17.00
CA LEU A 291 -3.78 -7.44 -16.21
C LEU A 291 -4.08 -8.65 -15.32
N LEU A 292 -4.17 -8.42 -14.02
CA LEU A 292 -4.46 -9.46 -13.02
C LEU A 292 -5.97 -9.62 -12.83
N GLU A 293 -6.38 -10.67 -12.11
CA GLU A 293 -7.80 -11.01 -11.92
C GLU A 293 -8.62 -9.85 -11.31
N ASP A 294 -8.13 -9.23 -10.23
CA ASP A 294 -8.78 -8.05 -9.62
C ASP A 294 -8.86 -6.88 -10.62
N GLY A 295 -7.84 -6.71 -11.45
CA GLY A 295 -7.80 -5.70 -12.51
C GLY A 295 -8.81 -5.96 -13.62
N LEU A 296 -8.94 -7.21 -14.05
CA LEU A 296 -9.90 -7.64 -15.06
C LEU A 296 -11.33 -7.51 -14.54
N ASN A 297 -11.59 -7.89 -13.30
CA ASN A 297 -12.90 -7.75 -12.65
C ASN A 297 -13.30 -6.27 -12.58
N PHE A 298 -12.40 -5.41 -12.09
CA PHE A 298 -12.65 -3.98 -12.00
C PHE A 298 -12.87 -3.34 -13.39
N TYR A 299 -12.02 -3.66 -14.37
CA TYR A 299 -12.19 -3.22 -15.75
C TYR A 299 -13.54 -3.67 -16.32
N THR A 300 -13.96 -4.91 -16.07
CA THR A 300 -15.24 -5.46 -16.55
C THR A 300 -16.43 -4.72 -15.94
N VAL A 301 -16.38 -4.38 -14.65
CA VAL A 301 -17.41 -3.55 -14.00
C VAL A 301 -17.50 -2.18 -14.68
N GLY A 302 -16.35 -1.53 -14.90
CA GLY A 302 -16.30 -0.27 -15.64
C GLY A 302 -16.86 -0.39 -17.05
N HIS A 303 -16.45 -1.41 -17.80
CA HIS A 303 -16.89 -1.64 -19.18
C HIS A 303 -18.39 -1.90 -19.28
N ARG A 304 -18.98 -2.61 -18.31
CA ARG A 304 -20.41 -2.92 -18.30
C ARG A 304 -21.29 -1.73 -17.91
N TYR A 305 -20.90 -0.96 -16.90
CA TYR A 305 -21.76 0.08 -16.30
C TYR A 305 -21.35 1.52 -16.65
N GLY A 306 -20.17 1.72 -17.25
CA GLY A 306 -19.55 3.01 -17.49
C GLY A 306 -18.44 3.33 -16.49
N PHE A 307 -17.40 4.02 -16.93
CA PHE A 307 -16.15 4.21 -16.16
C PHE A 307 -16.29 5.20 -14.99
N ASN A 308 -17.31 6.06 -15.01
CA ASN A 308 -17.65 6.95 -13.90
C ASN A 308 -18.95 6.53 -13.19
N SER A 309 -19.42 5.30 -13.44
CA SER A 309 -20.66 4.80 -12.86
C SER A 309 -20.49 4.50 -11.37
N LYS A 310 -21.60 4.53 -10.62
CA LYS A 310 -21.61 4.15 -9.21
C LYS A 310 -21.02 2.75 -8.97
N PRO A 311 -21.35 1.70 -9.75
CA PRO A 311 -20.72 0.38 -9.61
C PRO A 311 -19.19 0.41 -9.75
N ALA A 312 -18.66 1.17 -10.74
CA ALA A 312 -17.22 1.31 -10.93
C ALA A 312 -16.54 2.01 -9.75
N VAL A 313 -17.13 3.12 -9.28
CA VAL A 313 -16.65 3.87 -8.11
C VAL A 313 -16.69 3.01 -6.84
N ASP A 314 -17.78 2.27 -6.63
CA ASP A 314 -17.95 1.36 -5.48
C ASP A 314 -16.89 0.24 -5.51
N GLU A 315 -16.65 -0.39 -6.66
CA GLU A 315 -15.64 -1.44 -6.80
C GLU A 315 -14.22 -0.93 -6.58
N PHE A 316 -13.88 0.24 -7.14
CA PHE A 316 -12.59 0.88 -6.87
C PHE A 316 -12.40 1.18 -5.37
N THR A 317 -13.45 1.67 -4.72
CA THR A 317 -13.43 1.96 -3.28
C THR A 317 -13.23 0.70 -2.45
N ARG A 318 -13.90 -0.41 -2.83
CA ARG A 318 -13.72 -1.72 -2.20
C ARG A 318 -12.28 -2.21 -2.34
N LEU A 319 -11.69 -2.11 -3.53
CA LEU A 319 -10.29 -2.48 -3.77
C LEU A 319 -9.32 -1.66 -2.91
N MET A 320 -9.54 -0.34 -2.80
CA MET A 320 -8.75 0.54 -1.93
C MET A 320 -8.88 0.16 -0.44
N LEU A 321 -10.09 -0.18 0.02
CA LEU A 321 -10.34 -0.63 1.39
C LEU A 321 -9.62 -1.96 1.70
N MET A 322 -9.75 -2.94 0.81
CA MET A 322 -9.30 -4.31 1.03
C MET A 322 -7.84 -4.51 0.59
N ASN A 323 -7.56 -4.40 -0.71
CA ASN A 323 -6.23 -4.64 -1.26
C ASN A 323 -5.27 -3.50 -0.92
N GLY A 324 -5.79 -2.27 -0.87
CA GLY A 324 -5.04 -1.07 -0.51
C GLY A 324 -4.80 -0.88 1.00
N GLN A 325 -5.32 -1.76 1.86
CA GLN A 325 -5.18 -1.69 3.32
C GLN A 325 -5.78 -0.42 3.97
N HIS A 326 -6.65 0.32 3.28
CA HIS A 326 -7.29 1.49 3.89
C HIS A 326 -8.24 1.12 5.02
N LEU A 327 -8.87 -0.06 4.99
CA LEU A 327 -9.74 -0.51 6.08
C LEU A 327 -8.94 -0.68 7.39
N SER A 328 -7.77 -1.29 7.34
CA SER A 328 -6.86 -1.45 8.48
C SER A 328 -6.43 -0.09 9.04
N LEU A 329 -6.08 0.86 8.17
CA LEU A 329 -5.70 2.21 8.55
C LEU A 329 -6.87 2.98 9.21
N ILE A 330 -8.08 2.85 8.66
CA ILE A 330 -9.31 3.44 9.21
C ILE A 330 -9.62 2.88 10.60
N LEU A 331 -9.58 1.56 10.76
CA LEU A 331 -9.85 0.88 12.03
C LEU A 331 -8.87 1.31 13.12
N ASP A 332 -7.59 1.43 12.79
CA ASP A 332 -6.57 1.86 13.72
C ASP A 332 -6.72 3.35 14.11
N LEU A 333 -7.07 4.22 13.15
CA LEU A 333 -7.35 5.62 13.45
C LEU A 333 -8.61 5.77 14.32
N ASP A 334 -9.68 5.03 14.02
CA ASP A 334 -10.91 5.02 14.83
C ASP A 334 -10.61 4.53 16.25
N ARG A 335 -9.84 3.44 16.39
CA ARG A 335 -9.41 2.92 17.70
C ARG A 335 -8.56 3.93 18.46
N PHE A 336 -7.57 4.54 17.80
CA PHE A 336 -6.70 5.55 18.39
C PHE A 336 -7.50 6.75 18.92
N CYS A 337 -8.47 7.23 18.12
CA CYS A 337 -9.36 8.30 18.55
C CYS A 337 -10.18 7.91 19.78
N ARG A 338 -10.70 6.68 19.86
CA ARG A 338 -11.43 6.19 21.03
C ARG A 338 -10.51 6.10 22.25
N THR A 339 -9.41 5.35 22.21
CA THR A 339 -8.55 5.17 23.39
C THR A 339 -7.98 6.48 23.92
N SER A 340 -7.50 7.35 23.03
CA SER A 340 -6.91 8.64 23.41
C SER A 340 -7.94 9.66 23.92
N THR A 341 -9.21 9.59 23.51
CA THR A 341 -10.26 10.47 24.08
C THR A 341 -10.66 10.04 25.48
N PHE A 342 -10.64 8.73 25.78
CA PHE A 342 -10.90 8.20 27.13
C PHE A 342 -9.75 8.50 28.10
N GLU A 343 -8.49 8.42 27.66
CA GLU A 343 -7.32 8.60 28.53
C GLU A 343 -7.02 10.06 28.93
N SER A 344 -7.49 11.05 28.17
CA SER A 344 -7.06 12.45 28.36
C SER A 344 -8.15 13.46 28.74
N GLY A 345 -9.39 13.03 29.00
CA GLY A 345 -10.44 13.90 29.56
C GLY A 345 -10.77 15.16 28.73
N GLY A 346 -10.36 15.19 27.45
CA GLY A 346 -10.37 16.38 26.61
C GLY A 346 -9.27 16.30 25.54
N GLY A 347 -9.49 15.49 24.51
CA GLY A 347 -8.56 15.43 23.38
C GLY A 347 -8.43 16.77 22.63
N PRO A 348 -7.44 16.91 21.73
CA PRO A 348 -7.26 18.12 20.92
C PRO A 348 -8.57 18.57 20.27
N LYS A 349 -8.85 19.88 20.32
CA LYS A 349 -10.04 20.47 19.67
C LYS A 349 -9.93 20.52 18.13
N ASP A 350 -8.70 20.42 17.60
CA ASP A 350 -8.38 20.50 16.19
C ASP A 350 -8.04 19.13 15.60
N GLU A 351 -8.62 18.85 14.43
CA GLU A 351 -8.43 17.65 13.62
C GLU A 351 -6.96 17.47 13.17
N ALA A 352 -6.27 18.56 12.84
CA ALA A 352 -4.87 18.48 12.39
C ALA A 352 -3.94 18.08 13.55
N ALA A 353 -4.20 18.55 14.77
CA ALA A 353 -3.49 18.11 15.96
C ALA A 353 -3.69 16.62 16.26
N TRP A 354 -4.91 16.10 16.06
CA TRP A 354 -5.18 14.66 16.18
C TRP A 354 -4.41 13.83 15.15
N LEU A 355 -4.39 14.29 13.90
CA LEU A 355 -3.67 13.60 12.83
C LEU A 355 -2.17 13.52 13.11
N ARG A 356 -1.57 14.62 13.62
CA ARG A 356 -0.14 14.63 13.98
C ARG A 356 0.17 13.58 15.05
N LYS A 357 -0.62 13.51 16.13
CA LYS A 357 -0.45 12.49 17.19
C LYS A 357 -0.61 11.06 16.64
N PHE A 358 -1.58 10.85 15.76
CA PHE A 358 -1.77 9.54 15.12
C PHE A 358 -0.58 9.16 14.24
N VAL A 359 -0.08 10.10 13.42
CA VAL A 359 1.11 9.87 12.57
C VAL A 359 2.33 9.55 13.43
N GLU A 360 2.55 10.25 14.55
CA GLU A 360 3.62 9.94 15.51
C GLU A 360 3.46 8.54 16.11
N HIS A 361 2.25 8.18 16.55
CA HIS A 361 1.96 6.84 17.05
C HIS A 361 2.26 5.75 16.01
N TYR A 362 1.81 5.94 14.77
CA TYR A 362 2.06 5.01 13.66
C TYR A 362 3.52 4.94 13.23
N ASP A 363 4.26 6.04 13.33
CA ASP A 363 5.70 6.07 13.05
C ASP A 363 6.48 5.30 14.11
N ASN A 364 6.10 5.43 15.38
CA ASN A 364 6.65 4.64 16.47
C ASN A 364 6.41 3.13 16.24
N LEU A 365 5.22 2.78 15.74
CA LEU A 365 4.90 1.41 15.32
C LEU A 365 5.65 0.96 14.05
N GLY A 366 6.40 1.83 13.35
CA GLY A 366 7.12 1.45 12.13
C GLY A 366 6.22 1.25 10.91
N LYS A 367 5.01 1.84 10.90
CA LYS A 367 4.06 1.75 9.79
C LYS A 367 4.17 2.92 8.80
N ILE A 368 4.89 3.99 9.15
CA ILE A 368 5.11 5.14 8.26
C ILE A 368 6.38 4.96 7.43
N LYS A 369 6.24 5.08 6.11
CA LYS A 369 7.38 5.25 5.21
C LYS A 369 7.72 6.74 5.05
N TRP A 370 8.90 7.14 5.51
CA TRP A 370 9.47 8.47 5.24
C TRP A 370 10.31 8.47 3.97
N ALA A 371 10.30 9.58 3.23
CA ALA A 371 11.25 9.77 2.13
C ALA A 371 12.65 10.00 2.69
N LYS A 372 13.65 9.23 2.22
CA LYS A 372 15.04 9.23 2.72
C LYS A 372 15.71 10.62 2.80
N THR A 373 15.27 11.58 1.98
CA THR A 373 15.83 12.94 1.87
C THR A 373 14.96 14.05 2.49
N ARG A 374 13.75 13.76 3.00
CA ARG A 374 12.82 14.78 3.55
C ARG A 374 12.65 14.72 5.08
N ARG A 375 13.69 14.36 5.83
CA ARG A 375 13.74 14.61 7.29
C ARG A 375 13.94 16.12 7.61
N LYS A 376 13.26 17.03 6.89
CA LYS A 376 13.17 18.43 7.31
C LYS A 376 11.90 18.59 8.16
N LYS A 377 12.10 19.15 9.36
CA LYS A 377 11.14 19.29 10.47
C LYS A 377 9.90 20.14 10.17
N GLU A 378 9.82 20.80 9.01
CA GLU A 378 8.69 21.64 8.60
C GLU A 378 7.89 20.93 7.50
N GLY A 379 6.98 20.03 7.87
CA GLY A 379 6.20 19.29 6.87
C GLY A 379 5.45 18.05 7.36
N GLN A 380 5.35 17.82 8.68
CA GLN A 380 4.52 16.74 9.24
C GLN A 380 3.05 16.80 8.77
N ASN A 381 2.60 17.94 8.22
CA ASN A 381 1.24 18.19 7.75
C ASN A 381 0.86 17.49 6.41
N GLU A 382 1.75 16.74 5.74
CA GLU A 382 1.42 16.08 4.46
C GLU A 382 1.18 14.56 4.56
N GLN A 383 1.51 13.90 5.68
CA GLN A 383 1.17 12.48 5.82
C GLN A 383 -0.34 12.32 5.98
N LEU A 384 -0.90 11.29 5.33
CA LEU A 384 -2.33 11.01 5.26
C LEU A 384 -3.18 12.04 4.50
N LYS A 385 -2.59 13.07 3.88
CA LYS A 385 -3.33 14.07 3.09
C LYS A 385 -4.19 13.44 1.99
N TYR A 386 -3.61 12.53 1.22
CA TYR A 386 -4.30 11.93 0.08
C TYR A 386 -5.33 10.89 0.53
N GLU A 387 -5.06 10.24 1.66
CA GLU A 387 -5.94 9.30 2.32
C GLU A 387 -7.20 10.04 2.82
N LEU A 388 -7.06 11.23 3.41
CA LEU A 388 -8.19 12.09 3.80
C LEU A 388 -8.98 12.58 2.59
N ILE A 389 -8.31 13.02 1.52
CA ILE A 389 -8.98 13.41 0.27
C ILE A 389 -9.80 12.23 -0.28
N PHE A 390 -9.19 11.05 -0.35
CA PHE A 390 -9.87 9.82 -0.77
C PHE A 390 -11.06 9.49 0.13
N TRP A 391 -10.89 9.45 1.45
CA TRP A 391 -12.00 9.10 2.36
C TRP A 391 -13.17 10.10 2.29
N ASN A 392 -12.89 11.38 2.04
CA ASN A 392 -13.92 12.39 1.82
C ASN A 392 -14.61 12.23 0.45
N ASN A 393 -13.83 12.07 -0.62
CA ASN A 393 -14.36 11.98 -1.99
C ASN A 393 -15.22 10.74 -2.23
N PHE A 394 -15.03 9.67 -1.44
CA PHE A 394 -15.75 8.40 -1.59
C PHE A 394 -16.73 8.13 -0.43
N ASP A 395 -17.08 9.16 0.34
CA ASP A 395 -18.06 9.13 1.44
C ASP A 395 -17.76 8.10 2.54
N LEU A 396 -16.47 7.79 2.75
CA LEU A 396 -16.01 6.89 3.80
C LEU A 396 -15.90 7.59 5.15
N ARG A 397 -15.78 8.92 5.15
CA ARG A 397 -15.69 9.75 6.33
C ARG A 397 -16.94 10.62 6.49
N ILE A 398 -17.36 10.81 7.74
CA ILE A 398 -18.45 11.72 8.12
C ILE A 398 -17.97 12.71 9.18
N LYS A 399 -18.55 13.91 9.20
CA LYS A 399 -18.29 14.89 10.25
C LYS A 399 -19.26 14.67 11.42
N LYS A 400 -18.73 14.57 12.64
CA LYS A 400 -19.51 14.56 13.89
C LYS A 400 -18.99 15.65 14.81
N ALA A 401 -19.89 16.34 15.51
CA ALA A 401 -19.55 17.51 16.34
C ALA A 401 -18.53 17.23 17.46
N HIS A 402 -18.46 15.98 17.96
CA HIS A 402 -17.66 15.60 19.13
C HIS A 402 -16.62 14.52 18.84
N ALA A 403 -16.35 14.21 17.57
CA ALA A 403 -15.35 13.22 17.20
C ALA A 403 -14.44 13.78 16.10
N PRO A 404 -13.11 13.84 16.32
CA PRO A 404 -12.17 14.44 15.37
C PRO A 404 -12.16 13.69 14.03
N TYR A 405 -12.29 12.37 14.09
CA TYR A 405 -12.47 11.49 12.94
C TYR A 405 -13.66 10.58 13.20
N SER A 406 -14.50 10.39 12.18
CA SER A 406 -15.66 9.50 12.22
C SER A 406 -15.86 8.92 10.84
N PHE A 407 -16.17 7.64 10.79
CA PHE A 407 -16.28 6.89 9.54
C PHE A 407 -17.72 6.47 9.28
N ASN A 408 -18.06 6.42 7.99
CA ASN A 408 -19.34 5.93 7.51
C ASN A 408 -19.33 4.40 7.51
N TRP A 409 -19.52 3.81 8.69
CA TRP A 409 -19.46 2.36 8.83
C TRP A 409 -20.52 1.64 8.00
N GLU A 410 -21.72 2.21 7.82
CA GLU A 410 -22.75 1.66 6.93
C GLU A 410 -22.27 1.57 5.48
N ARG A 411 -21.62 2.63 4.98
CA ARG A 411 -21.02 2.63 3.64
C ARG A 411 -19.90 1.62 3.52
N ILE A 412 -18.99 1.59 4.51
CA ILE A 412 -17.83 0.70 4.52
C ILE A 412 -18.28 -0.77 4.53
N THR A 413 -19.19 -1.15 5.43
CA THR A 413 -19.69 -2.53 5.51
C THR A 413 -20.41 -2.95 4.23
N ARG A 414 -21.27 -2.09 3.67
CA ARG A 414 -21.93 -2.35 2.39
C ARG A 414 -20.95 -2.59 1.24
N LEU A 415 -19.82 -1.88 1.22
CA LEU A 415 -18.80 -2.03 0.19
C LEU A 415 -18.03 -3.35 0.29
N ILE A 416 -17.77 -3.83 1.51
CA ILE A 416 -16.91 -4.99 1.75
C ILE A 416 -17.68 -6.33 1.87
N GLY A 417 -19.00 -6.28 2.04
CA GLY A 417 -19.86 -7.47 2.13
C GLY A 417 -20.00 -7.99 3.55
#